data_AF-A0A5C6EAK4-F1
#
_entry.id   AF-A0A5C6EAK4-F1
#
_cell.length_a   1.000
_cell.length_b   1.000
_cell.length_c   1.000
_cell.angle_alpha   90.00
_cell.angle_beta   90.00
_cell.angle_gamma   90.00
#
_symmetry.space_group_name_H-M   'P 1'
#
loop_
_entity.id
_entity.type
_entity.pdbx_description
1 polymer ?
#
loop_
_entity_poly.entity_id
_entity_poly.type
_entity_poly.pdbx_seq_one_letter_code
_entity_poly.pdbx_strand_id
1 'polypeptide(L)' 'MHFISDGRTYGGHAIEFEGKDLTVEVDRMTEYTFVLPETDSFEKVEFDKQFQYKQK' A
#
# COMPACT_ATOMS: atom_id res chain seq x y z
N MET A 1 3.44 0.07 4.17
CA MET A 1 2.98 -0.30 5.52
C MET A 1 2.03 0.78 6.00
N HIS A 2 0.88 0.43 6.56
CA HIS A 2 -0.01 1.42 7.19
C HIS A 2 0.03 1.25 8.70
N PHE A 3 -0.11 2.35 9.42
CA PHE A 3 -0.15 2.39 10.88
C PHE A 3 -1.49 2.95 11.35
N ILE A 4 -1.95 2.48 12.51
CA ILE A 4 -3.06 3.04 13.26
C ILE A 4 -2.76 2.92 14.76
N SER A 5 -2.97 4.00 15.50
CA SER A 5 -2.81 3.99 16.96
C SER A 5 -3.98 3.28 17.64
N ASP A 6 -3.75 2.77 18.85
CA ASP A 6 -4.79 2.08 19.63
C ASP A 6 -6.04 2.94 19.85
N GLY A 7 -5.84 4.24 20.11
CA GLY A 7 -6.92 5.21 20.27
C GLY A 7 -7.56 5.66 18.95
N ARG A 8 -7.05 5.21 17.80
CA ARG A 8 -7.51 5.54 16.44
C ARG A 8 -7.50 7.03 16.09
N THR A 9 -6.77 7.82 16.85
CA THR A 9 -6.59 9.25 16.63
C THR A 9 -5.46 9.55 15.65
N TYR A 10 -4.57 8.58 15.42
CA TYR A 10 -3.43 8.70 14.53
C TYR A 10 -3.36 7.49 13.61
N GLY A 11 -2.99 7.72 12.37
CA GLY A 11 -2.77 6.67 11.39
C GLY A 11 -2.34 7.23 10.05
N GLY A 12 -1.94 6.35 9.14
CA GLY A 12 -1.51 6.74 7.80
C GLY A 12 -0.46 5.82 7.22
N HIS A 13 0.24 6.31 6.19
CA HIS A 13 1.33 5.59 5.56
C HIS A 13 2.59 5.68 6.41
N ALA A 14 3.09 4.54 6.87
CA ALA A 14 4.32 4.46 7.63
C ALA A 14 5.51 4.49 6.67
N ILE A 15 6.36 5.51 6.82
CA ILE A 15 7.63 5.65 6.10
C ILE A 15 8.79 5.14 6.95
N GLU A 16 8.78 5.49 8.24
CA GLU A 16 9.80 5.09 9.22
C GLU A 16 9.13 4.91 10.60
N PHE A 17 9.57 3.91 11.36
CA PHE A 17 9.17 3.73 12.76
C PHE A 17 10.26 2.99 13.55
N GLU A 18 10.31 3.25 14.85
CA GLU A 18 11.11 2.49 15.81
C GLU A 18 10.22 1.97 16.94
N GLY A 19 10.58 0.82 17.50
CA GLY A 19 9.86 0.20 18.62
C GLY A 19 10.78 -0.75 19.37
N LYS A 20 10.59 -0.86 20.68
CA LYS A 20 11.42 -1.71 21.54
C LYS A 20 10.77 -3.07 21.80
N ASP A 21 9.48 -3.07 22.14
CA ASP A 21 8.71 -4.26 22.47
C ASP A 21 7.57 -4.42 21.46
N LEU A 22 7.82 -5.20 20.41
CA LEU A 22 6.87 -5.44 19.33
C LEU A 22 6.56 -6.93 19.19
N THR A 23 5.30 -7.26 19.00
CA THR A 23 4.89 -8.58 18.51
C THR A 23 4.79 -8.53 17.00
N VAL A 24 5.46 -9.48 16.32
CA VAL A 24 5.51 -9.54 14.86
C VAL A 24 4.92 -10.86 14.40
N GLU A 25 3.96 -10.78 13.49
CA GLU A 25 3.31 -11.93 12.86
C GLU A 25 3.50 -11.86 11.35
N VAL A 26 3.75 -13.01 10.71
CA VAL A 26 3.98 -13.10 9.27
C VAL A 26 3.16 -14.24 8.68
N ASP A 27 2.38 -13.94 7.65
CA ASP A 27 1.65 -14.92 6.85
C ASP A 27 2.31 -15.07 5.46
N ARG A 28 2.38 -16.30 4.95
CA ARG A 28 2.98 -16.61 3.64
C ARG A 28 1.88 -16.95 2.64
N MET A 29 1.61 -15.99 1.76
CA MET A 29 0.63 -16.14 0.69
C MET A 29 1.28 -16.70 -0.59
N THR A 30 0.67 -17.71 -1.20
CA THR A 30 1.16 -18.36 -2.45
C THR A 30 0.30 -18.04 -3.68
N GLU A 31 -0.84 -17.39 -3.48
CA GLU A 31 -1.78 -16.98 -4.53
C GLU A 31 -2.20 -15.53 -4.29
N TYR A 32 -2.41 -14.75 -5.35
CA TYR A 32 -3.00 -13.42 -5.25
C TYR A 32 -4.10 -13.25 -6.29
N THR A 33 -5.10 -12.43 -5.95
CA THR A 33 -6.22 -12.12 -6.85
C THR A 33 -6.40 -10.62 -6.95
N PHE A 34 -6.58 -10.12 -8.17
CA PHE A 34 -6.96 -8.74 -8.44
C PHE A 34 -8.42 -8.66 -8.85
N VAL A 35 -9.17 -7.75 -8.23
CA VAL A 35 -10.47 -7.30 -8.74
C VAL A 35 -10.24 -5.93 -9.36
N LEU A 36 -10.46 -5.82 -10.66
CA LEU A 36 -10.24 -4.58 -11.40
C LEU A 36 -11.50 -3.71 -11.35
N PRO A 37 -11.38 -2.38 -11.22
CA PRO A 37 -12.52 -1.49 -11.33
C PRO A 37 -13.15 -1.54 -12.72
N GLU A 38 -14.47 -1.73 -12.78
CA GLU A 38 -15.26 -1.68 -14.02
C GLU A 38 -15.79 -0.25 -14.25
N THR A 39 -14.88 0.73 -14.23
CA THR A 39 -15.23 2.13 -14.48
C THR A 39 -14.61 2.60 -15.78
N ASP A 40 -15.35 3.39 -16.55
CA ASP A 40 -14.88 4.05 -17.77
C ASP A 40 -13.50 4.71 -17.61
N SER A 41 -13.27 5.33 -16.45
CA SER A 41 -12.01 6.00 -16.13
C SER A 41 -10.83 5.04 -15.99
N PHE A 42 -11.05 3.81 -15.51
CA PHE A 42 -10.01 2.80 -15.38
C PHE A 42 -9.75 2.12 -16.73
N GLU A 43 -10.80 1.82 -17.49
CA GLU A 43 -10.71 1.15 -18.80
C GLU A 43 -10.01 2.01 -19.87
N LYS A 44 -10.14 3.34 -19.78
CA LYS A 44 -9.57 4.30 -20.73
C LYS A 44 -8.15 4.75 -20.37
N VAL A 45 -7.55 4.20 -19.31
CA VAL A 45 -6.15 4.51 -18.96
C VAL A 45 -5.22 3.80 -19.94
N GLU A 46 -4.35 4.60 -20.57
CA GLU A 46 -3.20 4.07 -21.29
C GLU A 46 -2.09 3.78 -20.28
N PHE A 47 -1.75 2.50 -20.10
CA PHE A 47 -0.66 2.04 -19.23
C PHE A 47 0.70 2.20 -19.91
N ASP A 48 0.93 3.38 -20.49
CA ASP A 48 2.20 3.74 -21.08
C ASP A 48 3.23 3.81 -19.96
N LYS A 49 4.25 2.96 -20.03
CA LYS A 49 5.32 2.81 -19.02
C LYS A 49 6.18 4.07 -18.92
N GLN A 50 5.65 5.15 -18.36
CA GLN A 50 6.46 6.24 -17.83
C GLN A 50 6.77 5.86 -16.38
N PHE A 51 7.95 5.29 -16.15
CA PHE A 51 8.49 5.06 -14.81
C PHE A 51 8.26 6.30 -13.93
N GLN A 52 7.55 6.14 -12.82
CA GLN A 52 7.07 7.24 -11.97
C GLN A 52 8.15 7.92 -11.09
N TYR A 53 9.44 7.73 -11.39
CA TYR A 53 10.52 8.50 -10.79
C TYR A 53 11.30 9.23 -11.90
N LYS A 54 10.77 10.36 -12.36
CA LYS A 54 11.61 11.39 -12.98
C LYS A 54 12.29 12.15 -11.85
N GLN A 55 13.52 11.76 -11.51
CA GLN A 55 14.44 12.61 -10.77
C GLN A 55 14.69 13.89 -11.60
N LYS A 56 14.28 15.05 -11.07
CA LYS A 56 14.99 16.32 -11.19
C LYS A 56 14.67 17.18 -9.98
#